data_AF-A0AAV5P0E2-F1
#
_entry.id   AF-A0AAV5P0E2-F1
#
_cell.length_a   1.000
_cell.length_b   1.000
_cell.length_c   1.000
_cell.angle_alpha   90.00
_cell.angle_beta   90.00
_cell.angle_gamma   90.00
#
_symmetry.space_group_name_H-M   'P 1'
#
loop_
_entity.id
_entity.type
_entity.pdbx_description
1 polymer ?
#
loop_
_entity_poly.entity_id
_entity_poly.type
_entity_poly.pdbx_seq_one_letter_code
_entity_poly.pdbx_strand_id
1 'polypeptide(L)'
;MKIEPENFLNKIFDVESKRILNDIKDYTPLKPVIEGFNEEQNVAALSYIVDVFKECFEVGDLKVHIEVESSKLKAYAMYFIFHQTKTIYLHFLWVNSEFRKKGLGKSIVSKFKTMSLIRAFYATLLKLVIMKVVVLGLCLKQIPR
;
A
#
# COMPACT_ATOMS: atom_id res chain seq x y z
N MET A 1 -17.01 13.77 -19.32
CA MET A 1 -16.90 13.46 -17.87
C MET A 1 -15.42 13.44 -17.52
N LYS A 2 -14.93 14.39 -16.71
CA LYS A 2 -13.54 14.34 -16.22
C LYS A 2 -13.50 13.29 -15.11
N ILE A 3 -12.64 12.28 -15.25
CA ILE A 3 -12.42 11.32 -14.17
C ILE A 3 -11.39 11.95 -13.24
N GLU A 4 -11.82 12.28 -12.03
CA GLU A 4 -10.92 12.72 -10.98
C GLU A 4 -9.97 11.57 -10.63
N PRO A 5 -8.64 11.80 -10.53
CA PRO A 5 -7.67 10.75 -10.21
C PRO A 5 -8.00 10.00 -8.91
N GLU A 6 -8.62 10.69 -7.96
CA GLU A 6 -9.07 10.16 -6.67
C GLU A 6 -10.13 9.05 -6.82
N ASN A 7 -10.86 8.99 -7.94
CA ASN A 7 -11.80 7.90 -8.23
C ASN A 7 -11.09 6.54 -8.37
N PHE A 8 -9.76 6.51 -8.54
CA PHE A 8 -8.99 5.28 -8.56
C PHE A 8 -8.51 4.83 -7.18
N LEU A 9 -8.68 5.63 -6.12
CA LEU A 9 -8.13 5.32 -4.79
C LEU A 9 -8.66 3.99 -4.25
N ASN A 10 -9.98 3.77 -4.26
CA ASN A 10 -10.57 2.51 -3.79
C ASN A 10 -10.01 1.30 -4.55
N LYS A 11 -9.91 1.42 -5.88
CA LYS A 11 -9.33 0.37 -6.72
C LYS A 11 -7.85 0.12 -6.41
N ILE A 12 -7.08 1.17 -6.14
CA ILE A 12 -5.68 1.05 -5.75
C ILE A 12 -5.60 0.34 -4.40
N PHE A 13 -6.35 0.78 -3.38
CA PHE A 13 -6.37 0.13 -2.07
C PHE A 13 -6.77 -1.34 -2.14
N ASP A 14 -7.74 -1.71 -2.98
CA ASP A 14 -8.13 -3.11 -3.20
C ASP A 14 -7.01 -3.97 -3.82
N VAL A 15 -6.23 -3.40 -4.73
CA VAL A 15 -5.09 -4.10 -5.34
C VAL A 15 -3.94 -4.22 -4.33
N GLU A 16 -3.66 -3.13 -3.63
CA GLU A 16 -2.56 -3.06 -2.68
C GLU A 16 -2.84 -3.92 -1.45
N SER A 17 -4.10 -4.04 -1.01
CA SER A 17 -4.49 -4.90 0.12
C SER A 17 -4.24 -6.37 -0.17
N LYS A 18 -4.56 -6.82 -1.39
CA LYS A 18 -4.25 -8.18 -1.86
C LYS A 18 -2.76 -8.43 -1.93
N ARG A 19 -1.98 -7.46 -2.43
CA ARG A 19 -0.52 -7.59 -2.46
C ARG A 19 0.04 -7.65 -1.04
N ILE A 20 -0.41 -6.78 -0.13
CA ILE A 20 0.01 -6.79 1.26
C ILE A 20 -0.34 -8.11 1.94
N LEU A 21 -1.54 -8.65 1.75
CA LEU A 21 -1.93 -9.94 2.33
C LEU A 21 -1.01 -11.07 1.83
N ASN A 22 -0.67 -11.08 0.54
CA ASN A 22 0.31 -12.01 -0.02
C ASN A 22 1.72 -11.77 0.54
N ASP A 23 2.17 -10.52 0.66
CA ASP A 23 3.46 -10.19 1.25
C ASP A 23 3.54 -10.60 2.73
N ILE A 24 2.43 -10.53 3.47
CA ILE A 24 2.35 -11.03 4.85
C ILE A 24 2.46 -12.55 4.84
N LYS A 25 1.70 -13.22 3.97
CA LYS A 25 1.74 -14.67 3.80
C LYS A 25 3.15 -15.16 3.45
N ASP A 26 3.86 -14.47 2.56
CA ASP A 26 5.13 -14.96 2.02
C ASP A 26 6.33 -14.57 2.89
N TYR A 27 6.24 -13.47 3.64
CA TYR A 27 7.39 -12.89 4.35
C TYR A 27 7.18 -12.75 5.87
N THR A 28 6.17 -13.43 6.44
CA THR A 28 5.97 -13.45 7.90
C THR A 28 5.63 -14.85 8.42
N PRO A 29 5.83 -15.11 9.73
CA PRO A 29 5.39 -16.37 10.36
C PRO A 29 3.86 -16.59 10.37
N LEU A 30 3.05 -15.64 9.90
CA LEU A 30 1.58 -15.75 9.85
C LEU A 30 1.08 -16.61 8.68
N LYS A 31 1.97 -17.10 7.81
CA LYS A 31 1.61 -17.92 6.64
C LYS A 31 0.60 -19.04 6.96
N PRO A 32 0.80 -19.90 7.97
CA PRO A 32 -0.10 -21.03 8.21
C PRO A 32 -1.49 -20.57 8.68
N VAL A 33 -1.57 -19.44 9.37
CA VAL A 33 -2.83 -18.84 9.84
C VAL A 33 -3.63 -18.33 8.65
N ILE A 34 -2.99 -17.57 7.76
CA ILE A 34 -3.64 -16.97 6.58
C ILE A 34 -4.05 -18.06 5.58
N GLU A 35 -3.23 -19.10 5.40
CA GLU A 35 -3.60 -20.25 4.55
C GLU A 35 -4.79 -21.05 5.10
N GLY A 36 -5.05 -20.99 6.41
CA GLY A 36 -6.20 -21.60 7.06
C GLY A 36 -7.48 -20.77 7.00
N PHE A 37 -7.46 -19.56 6.41
CA PHE A 37 -8.64 -18.72 6.31
C PHE A 37 -9.69 -19.29 5.36
N ASN A 38 -10.96 -19.26 5.78
CA ASN A 38 -12.08 -19.40 4.85
C ASN A 38 -12.28 -18.11 4.04
N GLU A 39 -13.26 -18.13 3.15
CA GLU A 39 -13.59 -16.98 2.30
C GLU A 39 -13.94 -15.73 3.12
N GLU A 40 -14.76 -15.87 4.16
CA GLU A 40 -15.16 -14.76 5.04
C GLU A 40 -13.95 -14.11 5.73
N GLN A 41 -13.03 -14.92 6.25
CA GLN A 41 -11.81 -14.46 6.90
C GLN A 41 -10.86 -13.76 5.91
N ASN A 42 -10.80 -14.25 4.67
CA ASN A 42 -10.05 -13.58 3.61
C ASN A 42 -10.66 -12.21 3.26
N VAL A 43 -11.98 -12.14 3.12
CA VAL A 43 -12.69 -10.87 2.87
C VAL A 43 -12.46 -9.89 4.02
N ALA A 44 -12.57 -10.36 5.27
CA ALA A 44 -12.35 -9.54 6.45
C ALA A 44 -10.90 -9.01 6.53
N ALA A 45 -9.91 -9.86 6.24
CA ALA A 45 -8.51 -9.46 6.23
C ALA A 45 -8.21 -8.40 5.16
N LEU A 46 -8.77 -8.56 3.95
CA LEU A 46 -8.62 -7.57 2.89
C LEU A 46 -9.29 -6.25 3.26
N SER A 47 -10.52 -6.28 3.80
CA SER A 47 -11.22 -5.08 4.26
C SER A 47 -10.42 -4.34 5.32
N TYR A 48 -9.90 -5.06 6.31
CA TYR A 48 -9.07 -4.47 7.37
C TYR A 48 -7.86 -3.73 6.80
N ILE A 49 -7.14 -4.33 5.85
CA ILE A 49 -5.98 -3.68 5.23
C ILE A 49 -6.41 -2.42 4.44
N VAL A 50 -7.54 -2.49 3.72
CA VAL A 50 -8.09 -1.32 3.02
C VAL A 50 -8.44 -0.19 4.00
N ASP A 51 -9.06 -0.51 5.13
CA ASP A 51 -9.46 0.50 6.12
C ASP A 51 -8.24 1.16 6.77
N VAL A 52 -7.18 0.40 7.08
CA VAL A 52 -5.89 0.97 7.51
C VAL A 52 -5.33 1.93 6.46
N PHE A 53 -5.41 1.60 5.17
CA PHE A 53 -4.97 2.53 4.12
C PHE A 53 -5.81 3.80 4.08
N LYS A 54 -7.13 3.71 4.22
CA LYS A 54 -8.00 4.89 4.28
C LYS A 54 -7.65 5.77 5.47
N GLU A 55 -7.52 5.19 6.66
CA GLU A 55 -7.15 5.93 7.88
C GLU A 55 -5.80 6.64 7.70
N CYS A 56 -4.77 5.93 7.24
CA CYS A 56 -3.47 6.54 6.97
C CYS A 56 -3.55 7.65 5.92
N PHE A 57 -4.41 7.51 4.90
CA PHE A 57 -4.59 8.51 3.87
C PHE A 57 -5.28 9.76 4.42
N GLU A 58 -6.34 9.59 5.21
CA GLU A 58 -7.10 10.66 5.85
C GLU A 58 -6.25 11.50 6.81
N VAL A 59 -5.38 10.87 7.60
CA VAL A 59 -4.47 11.58 8.52
C VAL A 59 -3.21 12.12 7.83
N GLY A 60 -3.03 11.86 6.54
CA GLY A 60 -1.92 12.36 5.73
C GLY A 60 -0.59 11.61 5.91
N ASP A 61 -0.61 10.47 6.59
CA ASP A 61 0.54 9.56 6.76
C ASP A 61 0.77 8.69 5.52
N LEU A 62 -0.25 8.53 4.69
CA LEU A 62 -0.20 7.88 3.39
C LEU A 62 -0.57 8.88 2.30
N LYS A 63 0.17 8.88 1.19
CA LYS A 63 -0.22 9.57 -0.03
C LYS A 63 -0.15 8.64 -1.23
N VAL A 64 -1.04 8.92 -2.18
CA VAL A 64 -1.09 8.23 -3.47
C VAL A 64 -0.95 9.26 -4.57
N HIS A 65 0.10 9.12 -5.37
CA HIS A 65 0.27 9.89 -6.60
C HIS A 65 -0.34 9.10 -7.75
N ILE A 66 -1.33 9.67 -8.44
CA ILE A 66 -2.09 8.99 -9.50
C ILE A 66 -1.89 9.73 -10.82
N GLU A 67 -1.47 9.00 -11.85
CA GLU A 67 -1.38 9.49 -13.23
C GLU A 67 -2.51 8.84 -14.06
N VAL A 68 -3.34 9.66 -14.68
CA VAL A 68 -4.48 9.23 -15.51
C VAL A 68 -4.29 9.78 -16.92
N GLU A 69 -4.59 8.96 -17.93
CA GLU A 69 -4.64 9.38 -19.33
C GLU A 69 -5.88 8.79 -19.98
N SER A 70 -6.67 9.62 -20.67
CA SER A 70 -7.87 9.16 -21.39
C SER A 70 -8.78 8.27 -20.54
N SER A 71 -9.05 8.69 -19.29
CA SER A 71 -9.87 7.94 -18.33
C SER A 71 -9.30 6.59 -17.87
N LYS A 72 -8.03 6.29 -18.17
CA LYS A 72 -7.34 5.07 -17.76
C LYS A 72 -6.23 5.37 -16.75
N LEU A 73 -6.10 4.50 -15.76
CA LEU A 73 -4.98 4.53 -14.81
C LEU A 73 -3.68 4.19 -15.53
N LYS A 74 -2.79 5.18 -15.64
CA LYS A 74 -1.49 5.10 -16.34
C LYS A 74 -0.40 4.64 -15.39
N ALA A 75 -0.35 5.21 -14.20
CA ALA A 75 0.59 4.85 -13.15
C ALA A 75 0.05 5.30 -11.79
N TYR A 76 0.54 4.68 -10.73
CA TYR A 76 0.42 5.26 -9.40
C TYR A 76 1.66 4.97 -8.56
N ALA A 77 1.92 5.82 -7.57
CA ALA A 77 2.87 5.55 -6.52
C ALA A 77 2.22 5.75 -5.16
N MET A 78 2.39 4.77 -4.28
CA MET A 78 1.90 4.77 -2.92
C MET A 78 3.08 4.95 -1.97
N TYR A 79 3.01 5.92 -1.07
CA TYR A 79 4.11 6.21 -0.17
C TYR A 79 3.66 6.72 1.20
N PHE A 80 4.36 6.27 2.23
CA PHE A 80 4.14 6.69 3.61
C PHE A 80 5.07 7.83 3.99
N ILE A 81 4.55 8.77 4.76
CA ILE A 81 5.25 9.96 5.25
C ILE A 81 5.45 9.81 6.76
N PHE A 82 6.69 9.90 7.20
CA PHE A 82 7.03 9.91 8.62
C PHE A 82 7.35 11.35 9.03
N HIS A 83 6.34 12.05 9.55
CA HIS A 83 6.45 13.47 9.89
C HIS A 83 7.55 13.76 10.91
N GLN A 84 7.75 12.86 11.88
CA GLN A 84 8.77 13.00 12.93
C GLN A 84 10.19 13.05 12.37
N THR A 85 10.47 12.20 11.37
CA THR A 85 11.80 12.08 10.75
C THR A 85 11.90 12.85 9.44
N LYS A 86 10.79 13.43 8.94
CA LYS A 86 10.66 14.03 7.61
C LYS A 86 11.15 13.10 6.50
N THR A 87 10.86 11.81 6.62
CA THR A 87 11.25 10.79 5.64
C THR A 87 10.05 10.25 4.89
N ILE A 88 10.29 9.76 3.68
CA ILE A 88 9.28 9.10 2.87
C ILE A 88 9.69 7.67 2.58
N TYR A 89 8.73 6.76 2.75
CA TYR A 89 8.80 5.39 2.28
C TYR A 89 7.96 5.21 1.03
N LEU A 90 8.62 4.92 -0.10
CA LEU A 90 7.90 4.45 -1.29
C LEU A 90 7.47 2.99 -1.05
N HIS A 91 6.18 2.79 -0.79
CA HIS A 91 5.60 1.47 -0.60
C HIS A 91 5.52 0.72 -1.93
N PHE A 92 4.97 1.37 -2.97
CA PHE A 92 4.85 0.77 -4.28
C PHE A 92 4.82 1.79 -5.41
N LEU A 93 5.29 1.35 -6.57
CA LEU A 93 5.22 2.11 -7.81
C LEU A 93 4.75 1.16 -8.91
N TRP A 94 3.58 1.46 -9.45
CA TRP A 94 3.00 0.73 -10.56
C TRP A 94 2.93 1.60 -11.81
N VAL A 95 3.28 1.01 -12.95
CA VAL A 95 3.11 1.63 -14.27
C VAL A 95 2.45 0.61 -15.19
N ASN A 96 1.35 1.03 -15.81
CA ASN A 96 0.63 0.27 -16.82
C ASN A 96 1.61 -0.10 -17.96
N SER A 97 1.55 -1.35 -18.42
CA SER A 97 2.45 -1.91 -19.44
C SER A 97 2.55 -1.07 -20.71
N GLU A 98 1.44 -0.49 -21.17
CA GLU A 98 1.35 0.38 -22.37
C GLU A 98 2.17 1.68 -22.23
N PHE A 99 2.52 2.02 -21.00
CA PHE A 99 3.20 3.26 -20.63
C PHE A 99 4.61 3.03 -20.09
N ARG A 100 5.06 1.78 -19.96
CA ARG A 100 6.43 1.47 -19.52
C ARG A 100 7.47 1.94 -20.54
N LYS A 101 8.73 2.03 -20.09
CA LYS A 101 9.89 2.51 -20.87
C LYS A 101 9.84 3.98 -21.32
N LYS A 102 8.82 4.75 -20.92
CA LYS A 102 8.67 6.20 -21.18
C LYS A 102 9.20 7.10 -20.04
N GLY A 103 9.98 6.55 -19.10
CA GLY A 103 10.53 7.31 -17.97
C GLY A 103 9.52 7.71 -16.87
N LEU A 104 8.25 7.28 -16.97
CA LEU A 104 7.19 7.65 -16.01
C LEU A 104 7.53 7.33 -14.55
N GLY A 105 8.06 6.13 -14.27
CA GLY A 105 8.47 5.78 -12.91
C GLY A 105 9.57 6.71 -12.37
N LYS A 106 10.54 7.09 -13.22
CA LYS A 106 11.58 8.06 -12.87
C LYS A 106 10.99 9.45 -12.62
N SER A 107 10.05 9.88 -13.45
CA SER A 107 9.34 11.15 -13.29
C SER A 107 8.58 11.20 -11.96
N ILE A 108 7.80 10.16 -11.64
CA ILE A 108 7.05 10.06 -10.39
C ILE A 108 8.00 10.11 -9.19
N VAL A 109 9.04 9.25 -9.16
CA VAL A 109 10.01 9.24 -8.05
C VAL A 109 10.75 10.58 -7.93
N SER A 110 11.00 11.28 -9.03
CA SER A 110 11.68 12.58 -9.02
C SER A 110 10.89 13.68 -8.30
N LYS A 111 9.55 13.60 -8.30
CA LYS A 111 8.67 14.54 -7.57
C LYS A 111 8.89 14.47 -6.05
N PHE A 112 9.50 13.40 -5.55
CA PHE A 112 9.72 13.17 -4.12
C PHE A 112 11.18 13.34 -3.68
N LYS A 113 12.08 13.74 -4.58
CA LYS A 113 13.53 13.86 -4.29
C LYS A 113 13.90 14.99 -3.33
N THR A 114 13.06 16.01 -3.20
CA THR A 114 13.27 17.12 -2.25
C THR A 114 13.02 16.71 -0.81
N MET A 115 12.33 15.59 -0.60
CA MET A 115 12.19 14.93 0.69
C MET A 115 13.21 13.79 0.74
N SER A 116 13.80 13.52 1.91
CA SER A 116 14.84 12.50 2.09
C SER A 116 14.29 11.12 1.70
N LEU A 117 14.45 10.75 0.43
CA LEU A 117 14.03 9.47 -0.12
C LEU A 117 15.05 8.44 0.35
N ILE A 118 14.77 7.80 1.48
CA ILE A 118 15.66 6.75 2.01
C ILE A 118 15.47 5.51 1.12
N ARG A 119 16.36 5.38 0.13
CA ARG A 119 16.54 4.15 -0.64
C ARG A 119 17.44 3.21 0.16
N ALA A 120 16.77 2.34 0.88
CA ALA A 120 17.29 1.14 1.52
C ALA A 120 18.14 1.32 2.78
N PHE A 121 17.77 0.47 3.75
CA PHE A 121 18.51 -0.02 4.89
C PHE A 121 18.44 0.78 6.20
N TYR A 122 17.59 0.23 7.08
CA TYR A 122 17.51 0.39 8.54
C TYR A 122 16.99 1.77 9.02
N ALA A 123 15.98 1.92 9.86
CA ALA A 123 15.49 1.02 10.91
C ALA A 123 14.01 1.26 11.30
N THR A 124 13.22 1.99 10.48
CA THR A 124 11.86 2.47 10.88
C THR A 124 10.77 2.38 9.80
N LEU A 125 11.10 2.51 8.51
CA LEU A 125 10.14 2.26 7.41
C LEU A 125 9.68 0.79 7.40
N LEU A 126 10.57 -0.04 7.91
CA LEU A 126 10.50 -1.44 8.27
C LEU A 126 10.10 -1.67 9.75
N LYS A 127 9.70 -0.63 10.50
CA LYS A 127 8.94 -0.75 11.77
C LYS A 127 7.43 -0.58 11.56
N LEU A 128 6.97 -0.23 10.34
CA LEU A 128 5.56 0.13 10.11
C LEU A 128 4.87 -0.18 8.77
N VAL A 129 5.46 -0.91 7.81
CA VAL A 129 4.61 -2.06 7.40
C VAL A 129 4.39 -2.90 8.65
N ILE A 130 5.40 -2.93 9.54
CA ILE A 130 5.73 -3.68 10.75
C ILE A 130 4.98 -3.33 12.05
N MET A 131 3.88 -2.60 11.95
CA MET A 131 2.67 -3.23 12.45
C MET A 131 2.12 -4.12 11.31
N LYS A 132 2.85 -5.17 10.86
CA LYS A 132 2.58 -5.95 9.60
C LYS A 132 1.38 -6.81 9.80
N VAL A 133 0.28 -6.05 9.87
CA VAL A 133 -0.78 -6.25 10.82
C VAL A 133 -0.15 -6.63 12.19
N VAL A 134 0.11 -5.75 13.18
CA VAL A 134 0.98 -6.10 14.37
C VAL A 134 0.55 -7.25 15.29
N VAL A 135 -0.37 -8.08 14.86
CA VAL A 135 -1.77 -7.85 15.11
C VAL A 135 -2.42 -7.87 13.71
N LEU A 136 -2.55 -9.02 13.04
CA LEU A 136 -3.70 -9.26 12.16
C LEU A 136 -4.80 -9.70 13.09
N GLY A 137 -5.52 -8.82 13.78
CA GLY A 137 -5.20 -7.84 14.81
C GLY A 137 -4.83 -8.33 16.22
N LEU A 138 -4.05 -9.41 16.37
CA LEU A 138 -4.27 -10.49 17.35
C LEU A 138 -5.57 -11.23 17.00
N CYS A 139 -6.23 -10.70 15.96
CA CYS A 139 -7.64 -10.50 15.64
C CYS A 139 -7.83 -11.17 14.30
N LEU A 140 -7.99 -12.46 14.34
CA LEU A 140 -9.38 -12.80 14.49
C LEU A 140 -9.73 -13.08 15.97
N LYS A 141 -8.73 -12.95 16.89
CA LYS A 141 -8.79 -12.84 18.36
C LYS A 141 -9.75 -13.90 18.83
N GLN A 142 -9.25 -15.14 18.78
CA GLN A 142 -9.76 -16.32 19.48
C GLN A 142 -10.73 -17.28 18.75
N ILE A 143 -10.85 -17.33 17.42
CA ILE A 143 -11.73 -18.30 16.71
C ILE A 143 -11.70 -19.73 17.33
N PRO A 144 -12.83 -20.25 17.83
CA PRO A 144 -13.48 -21.37 17.18
C PRO A 144 -14.71 -20.86 16.41
N ARG A 145 -15.08 -21.59 15.37
CA ARG A 145 -16.31 -21.32 14.62
C ARG A 145 -17.53 -21.74 15.43
#